data_AF-A0A5C9BEN0-F1
#
_entry.id   AF-A0A5C9BEN0-F1
#
_cell.length_a   1.000
_cell.length_b   1.000
_cell.length_c   1.000
_cell.angle_alpha   90.00
_cell.angle_beta   90.00
_cell.angle_gamma   90.00
#
_symmetry.space_group_name_H-M   'P 1'
#
loop_
_entity.id
_entity.type
_entity.pdbx_description
1 polymer ?
#
loop_
_entity_poly.entity_id
_entity_poly.type
_entity_poly.pdbx_seq_one_letter_code
_entity_poly.pdbx_strand_id
1 'polypeptide(L)'
;MLIDRLLELTEMANGEADVRLNSVIVHETETGYAQCFREDAINPRMGLIALDDIKFSEAIRNAWPDPELFDKLKRGERFANPLRV
;
A
#
# COMPACT_ATOMS: atom_id res chain seq x y z
N MET A 1 6.46 -5.23 1.24
CA MET A 1 5.54 -4.55 2.18
C MET A 1 4.28 -4.16 1.41
N LEU A 2 3.22 -3.64 2.05
CA LEU A 2 1.95 -3.31 1.37
C LEU A 2 2.15 -2.44 0.13
N ILE A 3 2.84 -1.30 0.28
CA ILE A 3 3.00 -0.33 -0.81
C ILE A 3 3.93 -0.87 -1.90
N ASP A 4 5.01 -1.58 -1.54
CA ASP A 4 5.86 -2.21 -2.56
C ASP A 4 5.07 -3.23 -3.38
N ARG A 5 4.22 -4.03 -2.73
CA ARG A 5 3.38 -5.05 -3.39
C ARG A 5 2.35 -4.41 -4.32
N LEU A 6 1.76 -3.30 -3.89
CA LEU A 6 0.86 -2.50 -4.71
C LEU A 6 1.58 -1.98 -5.95
N LEU A 7 2.73 -1.34 -5.80
CA LEU A 7 3.51 -0.78 -6.92
C LEU A 7 4.00 -1.86 -7.89
N GLU A 8 4.44 -3.01 -7.39
CA GLU A 8 4.91 -4.14 -8.22
C GLU A 8 3.81 -4.75 -9.09
N LEU A 9 2.58 -4.82 -8.56
CA LEU A 9 1.44 -5.45 -9.22
C LEU A 9 0.59 -4.48 -10.04
N THR A 10 0.86 -3.18 -9.93
CA THR A 10 0.15 -2.16 -10.70
C THR A 10 0.83 -1.97 -12.05
N GLU A 11 0.11 -2.22 -13.14
CA GLU A 11 0.55 -1.78 -14.47
C GLU A 11 0.29 -0.28 -14.61
N MET A 12 1.38 0.48 -14.68
CA MET A 12 1.34 1.94 -14.76
C MET A 12 0.84 2.39 -16.14
N ALA A 13 -0.08 3.34 -16.16
CA ALA A 13 -0.77 3.74 -17.40
C ALA A 13 -0.11 4.92 -18.15
N ASN A 14 0.83 5.64 -17.52
CA ASN A 14 1.37 6.91 -18.02
C ASN A 14 2.88 6.90 -18.27
N GLY A 15 3.47 5.74 -18.59
CA GLY A 15 4.92 5.63 -18.83
C GLY A 15 5.79 5.83 -17.57
N GLU A 16 5.19 5.73 -16.39
CA GLU A 16 5.91 5.76 -15.12
C GLU A 16 6.82 4.53 -15.02
N ALA A 17 8.10 4.75 -14.77
CA ALA A 17 9.10 3.70 -14.59
C ALA A 17 9.90 3.96 -13.31
N ASP A 18 10.32 2.87 -12.67
CA ASP A 18 11.16 2.86 -11.46
C ASP A 18 10.60 3.68 -10.27
N VAL A 19 9.27 3.71 -10.13
CA VAL A 19 8.60 4.36 -9.00
C VAL A 19 8.77 3.52 -7.75
N ARG A 20 9.24 4.15 -6.66
CA ARG A 20 9.46 3.49 -5.37
C ARG A 20 9.00 4.36 -4.21
N LEU A 21 8.50 3.72 -3.16
CA LEU A 21 8.22 4.40 -1.89
C LEU A 21 9.53 4.78 -1.20
N ASN A 22 9.67 6.07 -0.86
CA ASN A 22 10.77 6.61 -0.08
C ASN A 22 10.49 6.59 1.43
N SER A 23 9.38 7.21 1.85
CA SER A 23 8.91 7.21 3.24
C SER A 23 7.42 7.54 3.31
N VAL A 24 6.80 7.24 4.45
CA VAL A 24 5.42 7.66 4.78
C VAL A 24 5.50 8.63 5.94
N ILE A 25 4.82 9.77 5.83
CA ILE A 25 4.73 10.77 6.89
C ILE A 25 3.26 10.93 7.27
N VAL A 26 2.96 10.81 8.55
CA VAL A 26 1.63 11.03 9.12
C VAL A 26 1.72 12.19 10.11
N HIS A 27 0.74 13.09 10.06
CA HIS A 27 0.59 14.14 11.05
C HIS A 27 -0.51 13.74 12.04
N GLU A 28 -0.15 13.66 13.31
CA GLU A 28 -1.07 13.51 14.43
C GLU A 28 -1.18 14.85 15.16
N THR A 29 -2.40 15.26 15.51
CA THR A 29 -2.68 16.57 16.12
C THR A 29 -1.94 16.81 17.44
N GLU A 30 -1.67 15.75 18.20
CA GLU A 30 -1.09 15.85 19.55
C GLU A 30 0.44 15.80 19.55
N THR A 31 1.03 14.89 18.76
CA THR A 31 2.47 14.60 18.78
C THR A 31 3.23 15.17 17.57
N GLY A 32 2.52 15.70 16.58
CA GLY A 32 3.08 16.28 15.37
C GLY A 32 3.33 15.24 14.28
N TYR A 33 4.45 15.34 13.58
CA TYR A 33 4.76 14.45 12.46
C TYR A 33 5.49 13.19 12.91
N ALA A 34 4.99 12.03 12.49
CA ALA A 34 5.69 10.75 12.52
C ALA A 34 6.09 10.38 11.09
N GLN A 35 7.36 10.04 10.89
CA GLN A 35 7.89 9.57 9.61
C GLN A 35 8.39 8.14 9.75
N CYS A 36 8.03 7.30 8.80
CA CYS A 36 8.41 5.89 8.71
C CYS A 36 9.15 5.64 7.40
N PHE A 37 10.37 5.12 7.51
CA PHE A 37 11.20 4.66 6.40
C PHE A 37 11.06 3.14 6.21
N ARG A 38 11.67 2.61 5.14
CA ARG A 38 11.62 1.17 4.84
C ARG A 38 12.23 0.35 5.97
N GLU A 39 13.32 0.84 6.56
CA GLU A 39 14.06 0.19 7.63
C GLU A 39 13.20 0.03 8.90
N ASP A 40 12.33 1.01 9.17
CA ASP A 40 11.46 1.00 10.35
C ASP A 40 10.42 -0.11 10.24
N ALA A 41 9.84 -0.31 9.05
CA ALA A 41 8.75 -1.26 8.87
C ALA A 41 9.23 -2.72 8.64
N ILE A 42 10.54 -2.96 8.48
CA ILE A 42 11.16 -4.30 8.57
C ILE A 42 11.85 -4.55 9.91
N ASN A 43 11.85 -3.57 10.82
CA ASN A 43 12.56 -3.67 12.09
C ASN A 43 11.87 -4.68 13.02
N PRO A 44 12.51 -5.80 13.40
CA PRO A 44 11.89 -6.79 14.28
C PRO A 44 11.48 -6.23 15.65
N ARG A 45 12.12 -5.15 16.11
CA ARG A 45 11.78 -4.49 17.39
C ARG A 45 10.48 -3.68 17.31
N MET A 46 10.07 -3.29 16.11
CA MET A 46 8.82 -2.57 15.84
C MET A 46 7.65 -3.53 15.55
N GLY A 47 7.95 -4.82 15.40
CA GLY A 47 7.00 -5.83 14.93
C GLY A 47 7.01 -5.94 13.40
N LEU A 48 6.81 -7.16 12.91
CA LEU A 48 6.65 -7.42 11.49
C LEU A 48 5.17 -7.37 11.14
N ILE A 49 4.83 -6.64 10.09
CA ILE A 49 3.46 -6.54 9.58
C ILE A 49 3.39 -7.34 8.29
N ALA A 50 2.82 -8.55 8.34
CA ALA A 50 2.58 -9.33 7.13
C ALA A 50 1.36 -8.75 6.38
N LEU A 51 1.34 -8.93 5.06
CA LEU A 51 0.21 -8.47 4.23
C LEU A 51 -1.10 -9.15 4.64
N ASP A 52 -1.02 -10.40 5.09
CA ASP A 52 -2.16 -11.20 5.52
C ASP A 52 -2.79 -10.71 6.84
N ASP A 53 -1.99 -10.05 7.69
CA ASP A 53 -2.44 -9.52 8.99
C ASP A 53 -3.25 -8.23 8.82
N ILE A 54 -3.12 -7.55 7.69
CA ILE A 54 -3.86 -6.33 7.39
C ILE A 54 -5.29 -6.71 7.00
N LYS A 55 -6.27 -6.02 7.60
CA LYS A 55 -7.70 -6.18 7.31
C LYS A 55 -8.33 -4.82 7.09
N PHE A 56 -9.11 -4.72 6.02
CA PHE A 56 -9.95 -3.57 5.74
C PHE A 56 -11.40 -3.93 6.02
N SER A 57 -12.17 -2.98 6.55
CA SER A 57 -13.60 -3.16 6.74
C SER A 57 -14.31 -3.28 5.39
N GLU A 58 -15.48 -3.92 5.38
CA GLU A 58 -16.30 -4.05 4.16
C GLU A 58 -16.63 -2.70 3.53
N ALA A 59 -16.92 -1.68 4.36
CA ALA A 59 -17.20 -0.33 3.90
C ALA A 59 -16.02 0.27 3.10
N ILE A 60 -14.78 0.09 3.57
CA ILE A 60 -13.59 0.58 2.88
C ILE A 60 -13.37 -0.20 1.58
N ARG A 61 -13.53 -1.52 1.61
CA ARG A 61 -13.39 -2.37 0.42
C ARG A 61 -14.37 -1.98 -0.68
N ASN A 62 -15.64 -1.77 -0.31
CA ASN A 62 -16.71 -1.40 -1.24
C ASN A 62 -16.57 0.04 -1.79
N ALA A 63 -15.75 0.88 -1.17
CA ALA A 63 -15.45 2.23 -1.67
C ALA A 63 -14.39 2.24 -2.78
N TRP A 64 -13.66 1.13 -2.97
CA TRP A 64 -12.68 1.02 -4.04
C TRP A 64 -13.36 0.71 -5.38
N PRO A 65 -12.73 1.09 -6.52
CA PRO A 65 -13.19 0.65 -7.83
C PRO A 65 -13.27 -0.87 -7.98
N ASP A 66 -12.43 -1.60 -7.24
CA ASP A 66 -12.42 -3.06 -7.17
C ASP A 66 -12.48 -3.52 -5.69
N PRO A 67 -13.62 -4.04 -5.20
CA PRO A 67 -13.77 -4.53 -3.84
C PRO A 67 -12.89 -5.74 -3.47
N GLU A 68 -12.37 -6.44 -4.48
CA GLU A 68 -11.45 -7.57 -4.33
C GLU A 68 -9.98 -7.17 -4.49
N LEU A 69 -9.68 -5.88 -4.72
CA LEU A 69 -8.32 -5.37 -4.96
C LEU A 69 -7.32 -5.93 -3.95
N PHE A 70 -7.65 -5.87 -2.66
CA PHE A 70 -6.73 -6.30 -1.62
C PHE A 70 -6.53 -7.81 -1.57
N ASP A 71 -7.56 -8.61 -1.90
CA ASP A 71 -7.41 -10.06 -2.00
C ASP A 71 -6.58 -10.45 -3.23
N LYS A 72 -6.72 -9.72 -4.35
CA LYS A 72 -5.88 -9.87 -5.54
C LYS A 72 -4.42 -9.54 -5.25
N LEU A 73 -4.16 -8.48 -4.46
CA LEU A 73 -2.81 -8.12 -4.00
C LEU A 73 -2.15 -9.24 -3.18
N LYS A 74 -2.92 -9.88 -2.30
CA LYS A 74 -2.45 -11.04 -1.52
C LYS A 74 -2.10 -12.23 -2.42
N ARG A 75 -2.92 -12.50 -3.44
CA ARG A 75 -2.70 -13.59 -4.42
C ARG A 75 -1.60 -13.28 -5.44
N GLY A 76 -1.19 -12.03 -5.56
CA GLY A 76 -0.15 -11.63 -6.51
C GLY A 76 -0.64 -11.38 -7.92
N GLU A 77 -1.92 -11.06 -8.06
CA GLU A 77 -2.51 -10.74 -9.36
C GLU A 77 -2.15 -9.32 -9.76
N ARG A 78 -1.74 -9.15 -11.03
CA ARG A 78 -1.52 -7.84 -11.62
C ARG A 78 -2.84 -7.19 -11.99
N PHE A 79 -2.88 -5.87 -11.92
CA PHE A 79 -4.04 -5.07 -12.33
C PHE A 79 -3.59 -3.77 -12.98
N ALA A 80 -4.39 -3.29 -13.93
CA ALA A 80 -4.14 -2.03 -14.61
C ALA A 80 -4.55 -0.85 -13.71
N ASN A 81 -3.69 0.17 -13.62
CA ASN A 81 -4.08 1.42 -13.00
C ASN A 81 -5.21 2.05 -13.83
N PRO A 82 -6.40 2.32 -13.26
CA PRO A 82 -7.50 2.89 -14.01
C PRO A 82 -7.11 4.24 -14.62
N LEU A 83 -7.34 4.38 -15.93
CA LEU A 83 -7.22 5.66 -16.61
C LEU A 83 -8.26 6.61 -16.03
N ARG A 84 -7.82 7.72 -15.43
CA ARG A 84 -8.74 8.84 -15.14
C ARG A 84 -9.17 9.43 -16.48
N VAL A 85 -10.43 9.21 -16.83
CA VAL A 85 -11.13 9.88 -17.94
C VAL A 85 -11.70 11.20 -17.44
#